data_AF-A0A0T5NU46-F1
#
_entry.id   AF-A0A0T5NU46-F1
#
_cell.length_a   1.000
_cell.length_b   1.000
_cell.length_c   1.000
_cell.angle_alpha   90.00
_cell.angle_beta   90.00
_cell.angle_gamma   90.00
#
_symmetry.space_group_name_H-M   'P 1'
#
loop_
_entity.id
_entity.type
_entity.pdbx_description
1 polymer ?
#
loop_
_entity_poly.entity_id
_entity_poly.type
_entity_poly.pdbx_seq_one_letter_code
_entity_poly.pdbx_strand_id
1 'polypeptide(L)'
;MSVNRILVLYTLFAVISTASNLGVQRLILSGSSDATGFAAALFCGTLVGLVVKYLLDKRWIFVDVSTGLKAHGRTFTLYTITGIATTAIFWGTETAFWLIWGTNTMRELGAVLGLAVGYTVKYFLDREFVFLDDRKATTP
;
A
#
# COMPACT_ATOMS: atom_id res chain seq x y z
N MET A 1 -0.44 -12.23 22.14
CA MET A 1 0.92 -11.66 22.33
C MET A 1 0.79 -10.32 23.05
N SER A 2 1.79 -9.86 23.81
CA SER A 2 1.76 -8.49 24.36
C SER A 2 2.10 -7.46 23.28
N VAL A 3 1.55 -6.25 23.41
CA VAL A 3 1.74 -5.13 22.46
C VAL A 3 3.22 -4.82 22.24
N ASN A 4 4.02 -4.82 23.31
CA ASN A 4 5.46 -4.55 23.23
C ASN A 4 6.21 -5.56 22.35
N ARG A 5 5.82 -6.83 22.39
CA ARG A 5 6.43 -7.86 21.54
C ARG A 5 6.08 -7.67 20.07
N ILE A 6 4.83 -7.27 19.78
CA ILE A 6 4.38 -7.00 18.41
C ILE A 6 5.18 -5.83 17.84
N LEU A 7 5.33 -4.74 18.60
CA LEU A 7 6.11 -3.57 18.17
C LEU A 7 7.56 -3.92 17.82
N VAL A 8 8.24 -4.68 18.70
CA VAL A 8 9.62 -5.11 18.46
C VAL A 8 9.75 -5.96 17.19
N LEU A 9 8.86 -6.94 17.00
CA LEU A 9 8.87 -7.78 15.79
C LEU A 9 8.55 -6.96 14.54
N TYR A 10 7.61 -6.02 14.62
CA TYR A 10 7.26 -5.14 13.51
C TYR A 10 8.45 -4.30 13.05
N THR A 11 9.16 -3.69 14.01
CA THR A 11 10.37 -2.92 13.73
C THR A 11 11.46 -3.80 13.13
N LEU A 12 11.70 -4.98 13.69
CA LEU A 12 12.69 -5.91 13.18
C LEU A 12 12.39 -6.35 11.73
N PHE A 13 11.14 -6.70 11.43
CA PHE A 13 10.75 -7.15 10.10
C PHE A 13 10.75 -6.01 9.08
N ALA A 14 10.43 -4.78 9.50
CA ALA A 14 10.63 -3.61 8.67
C ALA A 14 12.11 -3.43 8.31
N VAL A 15 13.02 -3.52 9.28
CA VAL A 15 14.48 -3.42 9.03
C VAL A 15 14.96 -4.51 8.07
N ILE A 16 14.54 -5.76 8.27
CA ILE A 16 14.92 -6.88 7.38
C ILE A 16 14.38 -6.65 5.96
N SER A 17 13.12 -6.26 5.83
CA SER A 17 12.50 -5.94 4.53
C SER A 17 13.22 -4.82 3.80
N THR A 18 13.57 -3.74 4.51
CA THR A 18 14.35 -2.62 3.95
C THR A 18 15.75 -3.08 3.52
N ALA A 19 16.43 -3.89 4.33
CA ALA A 19 17.74 -4.43 3.99
C ALA A 19 17.68 -5.32 2.73
N SER A 20 16.69 -6.21 2.63
CA SER A 20 16.48 -7.04 1.43
C SER A 20 16.18 -6.21 0.19
N ASN A 21 15.34 -5.17 0.31
CA ASN A 21 15.04 -4.24 -0.77
C ASN A 21 16.32 -3.57 -1.29
N LEU A 22 17.07 -2.92 -0.40
CA LEU A 22 18.31 -2.21 -0.75
C LEU A 22 19.39 -3.16 -1.30
N GLY A 23 19.47 -4.39 -0.78
CA GLY A 23 20.37 -5.42 -1.29
C GLY A 23 20.09 -5.76 -2.75
N VAL A 24 18.83 -5.97 -3.11
CA VAL A 24 18.41 -6.25 -4.50
C VAL A 24 18.65 -5.04 -5.39
N GLN A 25 18.33 -3.83 -4.94
CA GLN A 25 18.62 -2.61 -5.68
C GLN A 25 20.12 -2.50 -5.98
N ARG A 26 20.97 -2.72 -4.97
CA ARG A 26 22.44 -2.62 -5.12
C ARG A 26 22.99 -3.69 -6.06
N LEU A 27 22.45 -4.91 -6.04
CA LEU A 27 22.83 -5.97 -6.98
C LEU A 27 22.48 -5.59 -8.42
N ILE A 28 21.27 -5.10 -8.68
CA ILE A 28 20.86 -4.71 -10.03
C ILE A 28 21.68 -3.51 -10.52
N LEU A 29 21.86 -2.50 -9.68
CA LEU A 29 22.62 -1.29 -10.02
C LEU A 29 24.12 -1.55 -10.23
N SER A 30 24.67 -2.65 -9.70
CA SER A 30 26.05 -3.06 -10.00
C SER A 30 26.25 -3.58 -11.43
N GLY A 31 25.16 -4.00 -12.10
CA GLY A 31 25.17 -4.45 -13.49
C GLY A 31 24.91 -3.33 -14.48
N SER A 32 23.89 -2.50 -14.24
CA SER A 32 23.60 -1.31 -15.04
C SER A 32 23.01 -0.19 -14.17
N SER A 33 23.53 1.02 -14.35
CA SER A 33 23.09 2.22 -13.62
C SER A 33 22.35 3.23 -14.52
N ASP A 34 21.98 2.78 -15.72
CA ASP A 34 21.16 3.54 -16.66
C ASP A 34 19.69 3.62 -16.21
N ALA A 35 18.86 4.42 -16.89
CA ALA A 35 17.48 4.66 -16.50
C ALA A 35 16.65 3.35 -16.39
N THR A 36 16.91 2.40 -17.29
CA THR A 36 16.32 1.06 -17.27
C THR A 36 16.79 0.21 -16.10
N GLY A 37 18.10 0.20 -15.80
CA GLY A 37 18.65 -0.45 -14.62
C GLY A 37 18.10 0.11 -13.31
N PHE A 38 17.94 1.43 -13.23
CA PHE A 38 17.35 2.10 -12.07
C PHE A 38 15.87 1.73 -11.87
N ALA A 39 15.07 1.74 -12.95
CA ALA A 39 13.66 1.32 -12.88
C ALA A 39 13.52 -0.15 -12.46
N ALA A 40 14.35 -1.04 -13.03
CA ALA A 40 14.37 -2.46 -12.66
C ALA A 40 14.81 -2.66 -11.20
N ALA A 41 15.81 -1.92 -10.73
CA ALA A 41 16.27 -1.94 -9.35
C ALA A 41 15.13 -1.56 -8.39
N LEU A 42 14.46 -0.44 -8.64
CA LEU A 42 13.36 0.05 -7.81
C LEU A 42 12.20 -0.97 -7.73
N PHE A 43 11.82 -1.52 -8.89
CA PHE A 43 10.72 -2.48 -8.98
C PHE A 43 11.06 -3.79 -8.25
N CYS A 44 12.18 -4.42 -8.59
CA CYS A 44 12.58 -5.70 -8.01
C CYS A 44 12.90 -5.58 -6.52
N GLY A 45 13.59 -4.51 -6.10
CA GLY A 45 13.86 -4.25 -4.68
C GLY A 45 12.59 -4.10 -3.86
N THR A 46 11.62 -3.34 -4.37
CA THR A 46 10.31 -3.16 -3.72
C THR A 46 9.55 -4.48 -3.64
N LEU A 47 9.50 -5.25 -4.73
CA LEU A 47 8.82 -6.54 -4.75
C LEU A 47 9.41 -7.51 -3.72
N VAL A 48 10.74 -7.64 -3.67
CA VAL A 48 11.42 -8.52 -2.71
C VAL A 48 11.20 -8.04 -1.28
N GLY A 49 11.34 -6.75 -1.00
CA GLY A 49 11.08 -6.19 0.32
C GLY A 49 9.67 -6.50 0.83
N LEU A 50 8.66 -6.34 -0.02
CA LEU A 50 7.26 -6.63 0.30
C LEU A 50 7.02 -8.13 0.54
N VAL A 51 7.57 -9.00 -0.30
CA VAL A 51 7.45 -10.47 -0.14
C VAL A 51 8.10 -10.92 1.17
N VAL A 52 9.32 -10.46 1.46
CA VAL A 52 10.03 -10.79 2.70
C VAL A 52 9.23 -10.33 3.92
N LYS A 53 8.71 -9.09 3.90
CA LYS A 53 7.90 -8.56 4.99
C LYS A 53 6.64 -9.40 5.22
N TYR A 54 5.93 -9.72 4.14
CA TYR A 54 4.71 -10.54 4.22
C TYR A 54 4.98 -11.92 4.83
N LEU A 55 6.06 -12.60 4.42
CA LEU A 55 6.42 -13.92 4.94
C LEU A 55 6.77 -13.87 6.44
N LEU A 56 7.53 -12.86 6.87
CA LEU A 56 7.93 -12.66 8.26
C LEU A 56 6.73 -12.31 9.15
N ASP A 57 5.94 -11.32 8.74
CA ASP A 57 4.75 -10.87 9.46
C ASP A 57 3.76 -12.04 9.62
N LYS A 58 3.52 -12.79 8.53
CA LYS A 58 2.64 -13.97 8.55
C LYS A 58 3.13 -15.07 9.48
N ARG A 59 4.42 -15.42 9.42
CA ARG A 59 4.97 -16.56 10.17
C ARG A 59 5.06 -16.29 11.67
N TRP A 60 5.37 -15.05 12.06
CA TRP A 60 5.81 -14.75 13.41
C TRP A 60 4.91 -13.79 14.19
N ILE A 61 4.22 -12.86 13.54
CA ILE A 61 3.28 -11.94 14.22
C ILE A 61 1.88 -12.54 14.22
N PHE A 62 1.43 -13.01 13.06
CA PHE A 62 0.05 -13.49 12.91
C PHE A 62 -0.14 -14.96 13.30
N VAL A 63 0.94 -15.68 13.67
CA VAL A 63 0.98 -17.09 14.15
C VAL A 63 -0.27 -17.85 13.71
N ASP A 64 -0.37 -18.06 12.41
CA ASP A 64 -1.60 -18.50 11.79
C ASP A 64 -1.89 -19.96 12.16
N VAL A 65 -2.79 -20.16 13.12
CA VAL A 65 -3.42 -21.46 13.46
C VAL A 65 -4.84 -21.54 12.86
N SER A 66 -5.26 -20.53 12.07
CA SER A 66 -6.58 -20.51 11.44
C SER A 66 -6.53 -21.01 10.00
N THR A 67 -7.32 -22.05 9.74
CA THR A 67 -7.48 -22.76 8.47
C THR A 67 -8.24 -21.94 7.39
N GLY A 68 -7.94 -20.65 7.23
CA GLY A 68 -8.77 -19.71 6.46
C GLY A 68 -8.05 -18.57 5.72
N LEU A 69 -6.85 -18.82 5.17
CA LEU A 69 -5.98 -17.82 4.51
C LEU A 69 -6.62 -17.02 3.35
N LYS A 70 -7.72 -17.50 2.77
CA LYS A 70 -8.38 -16.86 1.61
C LYS A 70 -9.22 -15.63 1.95
N ALA A 71 -9.79 -15.54 3.17
CA ALA A 71 -10.73 -14.48 3.52
C ALA A 71 -10.01 -13.15 3.85
N HIS A 72 -8.95 -13.19 4.68
CA HIS A 72 -8.24 -11.97 5.10
C HIS A 72 -7.28 -11.40 4.06
N GLY A 73 -6.65 -12.24 3.24
CA GLY A 73 -5.82 -11.76 2.13
C GLY A 73 -6.62 -10.96 1.09
N ARG A 74 -7.88 -11.35 0.87
CA ARG A 74 -8.80 -10.63 -0.02
C ARG A 74 -9.15 -9.24 0.51
N THR A 75 -9.50 -9.11 1.79
CA THR A 75 -9.81 -7.82 2.42
C THR A 75 -8.63 -6.86 2.39
N PHE A 76 -7.42 -7.33 2.74
CA PHE A 76 -6.21 -6.52 2.70
C PHE A 76 -5.81 -6.08 1.28
N THR A 77 -5.95 -6.99 0.30
CA THR A 77 -5.67 -6.70 -1.11
C THR A 77 -6.68 -5.68 -1.66
N LEU A 78 -7.97 -5.84 -1.38
CA LEU A 78 -9.01 -4.89 -1.79
C LEU A 78 -8.83 -3.53 -1.11
N TYR A 79 -8.47 -3.51 0.16
CA TYR A 79 -8.17 -2.27 0.88
C TYR A 79 -6.98 -1.51 0.27
N THR A 80 -5.94 -2.24 -0.13
CA THR A 80 -4.76 -1.67 -0.78
C THR A 80 -5.08 -1.14 -2.18
N ILE A 81 -5.82 -1.90 -3.00
CA ILE A 81 -6.23 -1.50 -4.36
C ILE A 81 -7.10 -0.24 -4.32
N THR A 82 -8.07 -0.19 -3.42
CA THR A 82 -8.95 0.97 -3.27
C THR A 82 -8.21 2.20 -2.73
N GLY A 83 -7.18 2.00 -1.89
CA GLY A 83 -6.27 3.07 -1.47
C GLY A 83 -5.44 3.65 -2.62
N ILE A 84 -4.90 2.79 -3.49
CA ILE A 84 -4.15 3.22 -4.69
C ILE A 84 -5.07 3.98 -5.65
N ALA A 85 -6.27 3.46 -5.92
CA ALA A 85 -7.24 4.11 -6.81
C ALA A 85 -7.64 5.51 -6.34
N THR A 86 -7.88 5.68 -5.03
CA THR A 86 -8.30 6.97 -4.47
C THR A 86 -7.15 7.97 -4.37
N THR A 87 -5.91 7.49 -4.19
CA THR A 87 -4.71 8.32 -4.30
C THR A 87 -4.51 8.84 -5.73
N ALA A 88 -4.77 8.01 -6.74
CA ALA A 88 -4.69 8.43 -8.14
C ALA A 88 -5.74 9.50 -8.50
N ILE A 89 -6.94 9.45 -7.92
CA ILE A 89 -7.98 10.49 -8.09
C ILE A 89 -7.49 11.83 -7.52
N PHE A 90 -6.92 11.81 -6.32
CA PHE A 90 -6.35 13.00 -5.69
C PHE A 90 -5.23 13.60 -6.56
N TRP A 91 -4.21 12.81 -6.90
CA TRP A 91 -3.08 13.29 -7.70
C TRP A 91 -3.49 13.72 -9.10
N GLY A 92 -4.42 13.00 -9.74
CA GLY A 92 -4.93 13.35 -11.07
C GLY A 92 -5.65 14.69 -11.06
N THR A 93 -6.46 14.95 -10.05
CA THR A 93 -7.20 16.22 -9.93
C THR A 93 -6.26 17.39 -9.63
N GLU A 94 -5.33 17.22 -8.69
CA GLU A 94 -4.29 18.23 -8.41
C GLU A 94 -3.46 18.54 -9.66
N THR A 95 -3.02 17.51 -10.37
CA THR A 95 -2.20 17.63 -11.59
C THR A 95 -2.98 18.30 -12.72
N ALA A 96 -4.25 17.94 -12.93
CA ALA A 96 -5.08 18.58 -13.93
C ALA A 96 -5.25 20.08 -13.66
N PHE A 97 -5.51 20.46 -12.41
CA PHE A 97 -5.63 21.87 -12.03
C PHE A 97 -4.30 22.62 -12.20
N TRP A 98 -3.18 21.99 -11.88
CA TRP A 98 -1.87 22.56 -12.14
C TRP A 98 -1.62 22.76 -13.65
N LEU A 99 -1.94 21.78 -14.48
CA LEU A 99 -1.68 21.84 -15.93
C LEU A 99 -2.58 22.84 -16.67
N ILE A 100 -3.83 23.02 -16.23
CA ILE A 100 -4.78 23.94 -16.88
C ILE A 100 -4.48 25.40 -16.50
N TRP A 101 -4.18 25.67 -15.23
CA TRP A 101 -4.07 27.05 -14.73
C TRP A 101 -2.63 27.49 -14.42
N GLY A 102 -1.69 26.57 -14.20
CA GLY A 102 -0.28 26.89 -13.93
C GLY A 102 -0.02 27.67 -12.63
N THR A 103 -0.99 27.74 -11.72
CA THR A 103 -0.88 28.48 -10.45
C THR A 103 -0.98 27.55 -9.24
N ASN A 104 -0.26 27.91 -8.17
CA ASN A 104 -0.28 27.14 -6.92
C ASN A 104 -1.66 27.13 -6.26
N THR A 105 -2.39 28.24 -6.29
CA THR A 105 -3.75 28.32 -5.75
C THR A 105 -4.69 27.33 -6.42
N MET A 106 -4.61 27.19 -7.75
CA MET A 106 -5.45 26.22 -8.46
C MET A 106 -4.99 24.78 -8.22
N ARG A 107 -3.69 24.52 -8.14
CA ARG A 107 -3.17 23.21 -7.71
C ARG A 107 -3.75 22.80 -6.34
N GLU A 108 -3.70 23.69 -5.36
CA GLU A 108 -4.24 23.47 -4.01
C GLU A 108 -5.75 23.23 -4.04
N LEU A 109 -6.49 24.00 -4.84
CA LEU A 109 -7.93 23.78 -5.04
C LEU A 109 -8.21 22.39 -5.65
N GLY A 110 -7.44 21.98 -6.66
CA GLY A 110 -7.53 20.65 -7.26
C GLY A 110 -7.19 19.54 -6.27
N ALA A 111 -6.22 19.75 -5.39
CA ALA A 111 -5.89 18.84 -4.31
C ALA A 111 -7.06 18.67 -3.31
N VAL A 112 -7.67 19.77 -2.87
CA VAL A 112 -8.82 19.74 -1.94
C VAL A 112 -10.01 19.01 -2.57
N LEU A 113 -10.35 19.32 -3.83
CA LEU A 113 -11.43 18.65 -4.55
C LEU A 113 -11.12 17.17 -4.79
N GLY A 114 -9.89 16.85 -5.20
CA GLY A 114 -9.42 15.49 -5.42
C GLY A 114 -9.48 14.64 -4.16
N LEU A 115 -9.12 15.21 -2.99
CA LEU A 115 -9.26 14.54 -1.70
C LEU A 115 -10.73 14.34 -1.31
N ALA A 116 -11.59 15.35 -1.49
CA ALA A 116 -13.01 15.24 -1.17
C ALA A 116 -13.68 14.12 -2.00
N VAL A 117 -13.40 14.07 -3.30
CA VAL A 117 -13.87 12.98 -4.18
C VAL A 117 -13.22 11.65 -3.79
N GLY A 118 -11.90 11.64 -3.55
CA GLY A 118 -11.14 10.46 -3.16
C GLY A 118 -11.70 9.78 -1.90
N TYR A 119 -11.99 10.55 -0.85
CA TYR A 119 -12.60 10.02 0.37
C TYR A 119 -14.03 9.53 0.17
N THR A 120 -14.82 10.25 -0.64
CA THR A 120 -16.19 9.83 -0.96
C THR A 120 -16.17 8.49 -1.70
N VAL A 121 -15.33 8.36 -2.72
CA VAL A 121 -15.13 7.12 -3.47
C VAL A 121 -14.57 6.01 -2.57
N LYS A 122 -13.59 6.33 -1.71
CA LYS A 122 -13.01 5.38 -0.74
C LYS A 122 -14.09 4.80 0.18
N TYR A 123 -14.97 5.64 0.71
CA TYR A 123 -16.07 5.19 1.56
C TYR A 123 -16.98 4.19 0.84
N PHE A 124 -17.40 4.49 -0.39
CA PHE A 124 -18.25 3.57 -1.15
C PHE A 124 -17.52 2.27 -1.51
N LEU A 125 -16.25 2.35 -1.90
CA LEU A 125 -15.45 1.17 -2.23
C LEU A 125 -15.20 0.28 -1.01
N ASP A 126 -14.90 0.86 0.14
CA ASP A 126 -14.67 0.10 1.38
C ASP A 126 -15.95 -0.54 1.87
N ARG A 127 -17.05 0.21 1.84
CA ARG A 127 -18.39 -0.29 2.18
C ARG A 127 -18.78 -1.47 1.28
N GLU A 128 -18.57 -1.35 -0.03
CA GLU A 128 -19.06 -2.34 -1.00
C GLU A 128 -18.13 -3.53 -1.22
N PHE A 129 -16.81 -3.37 -1.09
CA PHE A 129 -15.86 -4.42 -1.44
C PHE A 129 -15.03 -4.93 -0.26
N VAL A 130 -14.74 -4.09 0.74
CA VAL A 130 -13.83 -4.44 1.84
C VAL A 130 -14.58 -5.04 3.03
N PHE A 131 -15.71 -4.44 3.44
CA PHE A 131 -16.46 -4.82 4.66
C PHE A 131 -17.79 -5.54 4.39
N LEU A 132 -17.85 -6.39 3.36
CA LEU A 132 -19.05 -7.15 3.00
C LEU A 132 -19.54 -8.11 4.11
N ASP A 133 -18.62 -8.69 4.90
CA ASP A 133 -18.96 -9.70 5.90
C ASP A 133 -19.53 -9.10 7.20
N ASP A 134 -19.15 -7.88 7.57
CA ASP A 134 -19.72 -7.18 8.74
C ASP A 134 -21.20 -6.81 8.55
N ARG A 135 -21.67 -6.67 7.29
CA ARG A 135 -23.09 -6.39 7.00
C ARG A 135 -24.01 -7.60 7.23
N LYS A 136 -23.51 -8.83 7.07
CA LYS A 136 -24.32 -10.05 7.26
C LYS A 136 -24.49 -10.44 8.72
N ALA A 137 -23.61 -9.97 9.60
CA ALA A 137 -23.70 -10.20 11.04
C ALA A 137 -24.74 -9.30 11.75
N THR A 138 -25.26 -8.28 11.06
CA THR A 138 -26.17 -7.26 11.64
C THR A 138 -27.59 -7.27 11.04
N THR A 139 -27.94 -8.24 10.20
CA THR A 139 -29.34 -8.49 9.82
C THR A 139 -29.98 -9.41 10.88
N PRO A 140 -30.96 -8.93 11.67
CA PRO A 140 -31.71 -9.76 12.61
C PRO A 140 -32.56 -10.82 11.92
#